data_AF-A0AAZ3QRH1-F1
#
_entry.id   AF-A0AAZ3QRH1-F1
#
_cell.length_a   1.000
_cell.length_b   1.000
_cell.length_c   1.000
_cell.angle_alpha   90.00
_cell.angle_beta   90.00
_cell.angle_gamma   90.00
#
_symmetry.space_group_name_H-M   'P 1'
#
loop_
_entity.id
_entity.type
_entity.pdbx_description
1 polymer ?
#
loop_
_entity_poly.entity_id
_entity_poly.type
_entity_poly.pdbx_seq_one_letter_code
_entity_poly.pdbx_strand_id
1 'polypeptide(L)'
;MLCGLRRDVKNSFDDGPYSKGNKDSQGTDNSLTSRRQSIPEDLRGVTIVELIKKEGSTLGLTISGGTDKDGKPRVSNLRPGGLAARSDQLNVGDYIKSVNGINLTKLRHEEIISLLKNVGERVVLEVEYELPPSAPDSTSGVISKTMEICLHKEGTSFGFVMRGGSHEDWNKSRPLVVTYVRPGGPADREGSLKPGDRLMCVDGVPLHSANHRDALAVLNQCGQEALLQIEYDVSIMDTVTNVSGPLLVEIAKSPGAALGITLTTATHRNKQVIVIDRIKAASVVDRCGALHTGDHILSIDGTSTEHCSVLEATQLLASTSDQAKLEILSAHHSRLPNK
;
A
#
# COMPACT_ATOMS: atom_id res chain seq x y z
N MET A 1 -1.76 5.27 -5.75
CA MET A 1 -3.22 5.50 -5.61
C MET A 1 -3.59 6.57 -6.62
N LEU A 2 -4.51 6.28 -7.55
CA LEU A 2 -4.97 7.28 -8.52
C LEU A 2 -6.30 7.86 -8.02
N CYS A 3 -6.29 9.15 -7.70
CA CYS A 3 -7.50 9.94 -7.52
C CYS A 3 -8.03 10.30 -8.91
N GLY A 4 -9.17 9.73 -9.32
CA GLY A 4 -9.80 10.02 -10.61
C GLY A 4 -10.90 11.05 -10.46
N LEU A 5 -10.78 12.20 -11.14
CA LEU A 5 -11.89 13.14 -11.29
C LEU A 5 -12.61 12.80 -12.59
N ARG A 6 -13.85 12.29 -12.51
CA ARG A 6 -14.67 12.05 -13.71
C ARG A 6 -15.61 13.23 -13.92
N ARG A 7 -15.53 13.86 -15.10
CA ARG A 7 -16.53 14.80 -15.60
C ARG A 7 -17.62 14.01 -16.31
N ASP A 8 -18.86 14.10 -15.85
CA ASP A 8 -20.02 13.62 -16.60
C ASP A 8 -20.28 14.54 -17.79
N VAL A 9 -20.09 14.01 -19.00
CA VAL A 9 -20.60 14.63 -20.23
C VAL A 9 -21.46 13.59 -20.93
N LYS A 10 -22.78 13.78 -20.87
CA LYS A 10 -23.74 13.11 -21.76
C LYS A 10 -23.46 13.55 -23.19
N ASN A 11 -23.24 12.61 -24.10
CA ASN A 11 -23.63 12.81 -25.49
C ASN A 11 -24.05 11.47 -26.14
N SER A 12 -25.20 11.55 -26.79
CA SER A 12 -25.92 10.50 -27.51
C SER A 12 -25.41 10.32 -28.95
N PHE A 13 -25.98 9.30 -29.63
CA PHE A 13 -25.92 8.94 -31.06
C PHE A 13 -24.78 7.99 -31.46
N ASP A 14 -24.92 7.04 -32.39
CA ASP A 14 -25.98 6.17 -32.94
C ASP A 14 -25.23 5.17 -33.86
N ASP A 15 -25.85 4.03 -34.17
CA ASP A 15 -25.33 2.85 -34.87
C ASP A 15 -24.72 3.04 -36.28
N GLY A 16 -23.82 2.12 -36.68
CA GLY A 16 -23.80 1.59 -38.06
C GLY A 16 -22.46 1.06 -38.63
N PRO A 17 -22.45 -0.03 -39.44
CA PRO A 17 -21.35 -1.00 -39.48
C PRO A 17 -20.65 -1.18 -40.86
N TYR A 18 -19.63 -2.05 -40.89
CA TYR A 18 -18.91 -2.65 -42.04
C TYR A 18 -17.80 -1.85 -42.74
N SER A 19 -16.57 -2.40 -42.69
CA SER A 19 -15.83 -2.82 -43.91
C SER A 19 -14.66 -3.76 -43.54
N LYS A 20 -14.71 -4.98 -44.09
CA LYS A 20 -13.61 -5.95 -44.14
C LYS A 20 -12.61 -5.54 -45.21
N GLY A 21 -11.31 -5.68 -44.93
CA GLY A 21 -10.24 -5.62 -45.92
C GLY A 21 -8.97 -6.26 -45.37
N ASN A 22 -8.62 -7.44 -45.91
CA ASN A 22 -7.51 -8.30 -45.51
C ASN A 22 -6.37 -8.17 -46.54
N LYS A 23 -5.12 -8.01 -46.10
CA LYS A 23 -3.91 -8.76 -46.54
C LYS A 23 -2.60 -8.07 -46.15
N ASP A 24 -1.82 -8.80 -45.36
CA ASP A 24 -0.39 -9.11 -45.46
C ASP A 24 0.55 -7.96 -45.89
N SER A 25 1.55 -7.56 -45.11
CA SER A 25 2.79 -8.33 -44.92
C SER A 25 3.74 -7.61 -43.95
N GLN A 26 4.64 -8.37 -43.31
CA GLN A 26 5.80 -7.93 -42.51
C GLN A 26 5.52 -7.52 -41.05
N GLY A 27 5.06 -8.49 -40.25
CA GLY A 27 5.34 -8.53 -38.82
C GLY A 27 6.48 -9.51 -38.57
N THR A 28 7.64 -8.98 -38.18
CA THR A 28 8.78 -9.74 -37.65
C THR A 28 8.34 -10.69 -36.54
N ASP A 29 8.92 -11.88 -36.55
CA ASP A 29 8.79 -12.94 -35.55
C ASP A 29 8.69 -12.42 -34.11
N ASN A 30 7.46 -12.24 -33.60
CA ASN A 30 7.18 -12.45 -32.18
C ASN A 30 7.12 -13.97 -31.93
N SER A 31 8.25 -14.63 -32.19
CA SER A 31 8.55 -15.91 -31.62
C SER A 31 8.54 -15.76 -30.09
N LEU A 32 7.88 -16.71 -29.41
CA LEU A 32 7.79 -16.86 -27.95
C LEU A 32 6.69 -16.04 -27.26
N THR A 33 5.44 -16.44 -27.51
CA THR A 33 4.41 -16.49 -26.47
C THR A 33 5.02 -16.87 -25.10
N SER A 34 4.78 -16.08 -24.07
CA SER A 34 5.05 -16.45 -22.67
C SER A 34 6.53 -16.62 -22.28
N ARG A 35 7.33 -15.57 -22.48
CA ARG A 35 8.58 -15.31 -21.74
C ARG A 35 8.42 -15.76 -20.27
N ARG A 36 9.01 -16.91 -19.94
CA ARG A 36 8.98 -17.61 -18.65
C ARG A 36 8.95 -16.63 -17.47
N GLN A 37 7.83 -16.60 -16.74
CA GLN A 37 7.55 -15.79 -15.55
C GLN A 37 8.71 -15.84 -14.54
N SER A 38 9.63 -14.89 -14.64
CA SER A 38 10.75 -14.74 -13.73
C SER A 38 11.10 -13.26 -13.63
N ILE A 39 11.38 -12.83 -12.40
CA ILE A 39 11.77 -11.45 -12.12
C ILE A 39 13.11 -11.18 -12.83
N PRO A 40 13.23 -10.10 -13.63
CA PRO A 40 14.50 -9.67 -14.22
C PRO A 40 15.59 -9.61 -13.16
N GLU A 41 16.81 -10.01 -13.49
CA GLU A 41 17.89 -10.13 -12.49
C GLU A 41 18.17 -8.80 -11.77
N ASP A 42 18.12 -7.68 -12.47
CA ASP A 42 18.33 -6.34 -11.91
C ASP A 42 17.19 -5.84 -11.02
N LEU A 43 16.03 -6.50 -11.07
CA LEU A 43 14.86 -6.20 -10.24
C LEU A 43 14.60 -7.30 -9.20
N ARG A 44 15.49 -8.28 -9.07
CA ARG A 44 15.28 -9.41 -8.16
C ARG A 44 15.95 -9.14 -6.81
N GLY A 45 15.14 -9.15 -5.76
CA GLY A 45 15.58 -9.25 -4.37
C GLY A 45 15.53 -10.69 -3.87
N VAL A 46 16.35 -11.00 -2.87
CA VAL A 46 16.38 -12.31 -2.21
C VAL A 46 16.33 -12.10 -0.70
N THR A 47 15.54 -12.93 -0.01
CA THR A 47 15.50 -12.97 1.45
C THR A 47 15.41 -14.40 1.96
N ILE A 48 15.82 -14.60 3.20
CA ILE A 48 15.71 -15.89 3.91
C ILE A 48 14.64 -15.72 4.98
N VAL A 49 13.58 -16.51 4.89
CA VAL A 49 12.49 -16.51 5.85
C VAL A 49 12.55 -17.77 6.71
N GLU A 50 12.69 -17.58 8.01
CA GLU A 50 12.69 -18.67 8.98
C GLU A 50 11.34 -18.74 9.71
N LEU A 51 10.72 -19.92 9.66
CA LEU A 51 9.43 -20.21 10.29
C LEU A 51 9.59 -21.37 11.26
N ILE A 52 9.04 -21.20 12.46
CA ILE A 52 8.99 -22.24 13.51
C ILE A 52 7.57 -22.75 13.65
N LYS A 53 7.34 -23.97 13.18
CA LYS A 53 6.06 -24.66 13.13
C LYS A 53 5.81 -25.36 14.46
N LYS A 54 4.73 -25.00 15.16
CA LYS A 54 4.29 -25.74 16.35
C LYS A 54 3.78 -27.13 15.95
N GLU A 55 3.89 -28.11 16.86
CA GLU A 55 3.35 -29.45 16.64
C GLU A 55 1.85 -29.39 16.28
N GLY A 56 1.45 -30.17 15.27
CA GLY A 56 0.08 -30.15 14.75
C GLY A 56 -0.33 -28.91 13.94
N SER A 57 0.50 -27.86 13.86
CA SER A 57 0.21 -26.69 13.03
C SER A 57 0.66 -26.88 11.57
N THR A 58 0.18 -26.01 10.67
CA THR A 58 0.67 -25.94 9.28
C THR A 58 1.30 -24.57 9.04
N LEU A 59 2.10 -24.45 7.99
CA LEU A 59 2.67 -23.16 7.59
C LEU A 59 1.58 -22.14 7.20
N GLY A 60 0.40 -22.60 6.75
CA GLY A 60 -0.60 -21.70 6.17
C GLY A 60 -0.15 -21.07 4.85
N LEU A 61 0.78 -21.71 4.14
CA LEU A 61 1.33 -21.30 2.86
C LEU A 61 0.77 -22.17 1.74
N THR A 62 0.25 -21.56 0.68
CA THR A 62 -0.11 -22.26 -0.55
C THR A 62 0.85 -21.85 -1.67
N ILE A 63 1.38 -22.84 -2.39
CA ILE A 63 2.28 -22.64 -3.52
C ILE A 63 1.59 -23.08 -4.82
N SER A 64 1.80 -22.33 -5.89
CA SER A 64 1.52 -22.71 -7.28
C SER A 64 2.82 -22.94 -8.06
N GLY A 65 2.73 -23.53 -9.25
CA GLY A 65 3.89 -23.75 -10.12
C GLY A 65 4.65 -25.04 -9.77
N GLY A 66 5.70 -25.31 -10.54
CA GLY A 66 6.40 -26.59 -10.59
C GLY A 66 6.81 -26.87 -12.03
N THR A 67 7.73 -27.82 -12.25
CA THR A 67 8.20 -28.13 -13.62
C THR A 67 7.12 -28.66 -14.56
N ASP A 68 6.01 -29.16 -14.00
CA ASP A 68 4.81 -29.70 -14.66
C ASP A 68 3.59 -28.77 -14.60
N LYS A 69 3.72 -27.56 -14.05
CA LYS A 69 2.66 -26.54 -13.96
C LYS A 69 3.16 -25.20 -14.51
N ASP A 70 2.26 -24.24 -14.63
CA ASP A 70 2.60 -22.91 -15.16
C ASP A 70 3.52 -22.14 -14.21
N GLY A 71 4.82 -22.13 -14.55
CA GLY A 71 5.80 -21.23 -13.96
C GLY A 71 6.56 -21.77 -12.75
N LYS A 72 7.44 -20.91 -12.22
CA LYS A 72 8.27 -21.21 -11.05
C LYS A 72 7.40 -21.34 -9.77
N PRO A 73 7.85 -22.09 -8.76
CA PRO A 73 7.16 -22.19 -7.48
C PRO A 73 6.94 -20.82 -6.86
N ARG A 74 5.66 -20.44 -6.68
CA ARG A 74 5.24 -19.09 -6.27
C ARG A 74 4.19 -19.17 -5.16
N VAL A 75 4.25 -18.24 -4.21
CA VAL A 75 3.22 -18.07 -3.18
C VAL A 75 1.92 -17.65 -3.86
N SER A 76 0.92 -18.52 -3.85
CA SER A 76 -0.40 -18.24 -4.43
C SER A 76 -1.38 -17.72 -3.39
N ASN A 77 -1.23 -18.12 -2.13
CA ASN A 77 -2.06 -17.65 -1.03
C ASN A 77 -1.34 -17.78 0.31
N LEU A 78 -1.69 -16.89 1.25
CA LEU A 78 -1.30 -16.95 2.65
C LEU A 78 -2.57 -17.03 3.48
N ARG A 79 -2.75 -18.11 4.24
CA ARG A 79 -3.93 -18.30 5.07
C ARG A 79 -3.98 -17.24 6.16
N PRO A 80 -5.08 -16.46 6.30
CA PRO A 80 -5.24 -15.52 7.40
C PRO A 80 -5.04 -16.20 8.77
N GLY A 81 -4.20 -15.60 9.61
CA GLY A 81 -3.81 -16.16 10.92
C GLY A 81 -2.82 -17.33 10.88
N GLY A 82 -2.48 -17.85 9.69
CA GLY A 82 -1.46 -18.89 9.51
C GLY A 82 -0.05 -18.39 9.82
N LEU A 83 0.88 -19.32 10.05
CA LEU A 83 2.26 -19.01 10.43
C LEU A 83 2.99 -18.14 9.40
N ALA A 84 2.86 -18.49 8.12
CA ALA A 84 3.47 -17.78 7.00
C ALA A 84 2.89 -16.36 6.81
N ALA A 85 1.61 -16.15 7.14
CA ALA A 85 1.01 -14.81 7.12
C ALA A 85 1.46 -13.98 8.33
N ARG A 86 1.50 -14.58 9.53
CA ARG A 86 1.89 -13.91 10.78
C ARG A 86 3.39 -13.63 10.88
N SER A 87 4.22 -14.25 10.06
CA SER A 87 5.65 -13.91 10.00
C SER A 87 5.89 -12.52 9.42
N ASP A 88 4.91 -11.99 8.66
CA ASP A 88 4.98 -10.69 7.99
C ASP A 88 6.27 -10.52 7.14
N GLN A 89 6.74 -11.62 6.55
CA GLN A 89 7.95 -11.64 5.70
C GLN A 89 7.67 -12.08 4.25
N LEU A 90 6.49 -12.67 4.01
CA LEU A 90 6.07 -13.19 2.71
C LEU A 90 4.92 -12.36 2.15
N ASN A 91 4.93 -12.18 0.84
CA ASN A 91 3.84 -11.62 0.06
C ASN A 91 3.27 -12.68 -0.88
N VAL A 92 1.98 -12.56 -1.19
CA VAL A 92 1.40 -13.28 -2.33
C VAL A 92 2.14 -12.84 -3.58
N GLY A 93 2.62 -13.82 -4.33
CA GLY A 93 3.35 -13.61 -5.54
C GLY A 93 4.88 -13.69 -5.42
N ASP A 94 5.42 -13.86 -4.22
CA ASP A 94 6.84 -14.19 -4.04
C ASP A 94 7.18 -15.57 -4.63
N TYR A 95 8.41 -15.76 -5.09
CA TYR A 95 8.89 -17.03 -5.58
C TYR A 95 9.68 -17.77 -4.50
N ILE A 96 9.34 -19.04 -4.26
CA ILE A 96 10.06 -19.88 -3.30
C ILE A 96 11.13 -20.65 -4.07
N LYS A 97 12.39 -20.27 -3.88
CA LYS A 97 13.54 -20.87 -4.57
C LYS A 97 13.94 -22.20 -3.94
N SER A 98 13.99 -22.25 -2.61
CA SER A 98 14.35 -23.45 -1.87
C SER A 98 13.65 -23.52 -0.51
N VAL A 99 13.56 -24.74 0.03
CA VAL A 99 13.01 -25.04 1.35
C VAL A 99 13.98 -25.97 2.06
N ASN A 100 14.52 -25.56 3.20
CA ASN A 100 15.55 -26.28 3.95
C ASN A 100 16.73 -26.73 3.07
N GLY A 101 17.15 -25.86 2.13
CA GLY A 101 18.23 -26.13 1.18
C GLY A 101 17.85 -26.96 -0.04
N ILE A 102 16.61 -27.49 -0.11
CA ILE A 102 16.13 -28.24 -1.27
C ILE A 102 15.59 -27.27 -2.31
N ASN A 103 16.25 -27.19 -3.46
CA ASN A 103 15.88 -26.30 -4.55
C ASN A 103 14.59 -26.78 -5.25
N LEU A 104 13.57 -25.90 -5.28
CA LEU A 104 12.25 -26.22 -5.82
C LEU A 104 12.15 -26.05 -7.34
N THR A 105 13.07 -25.32 -7.98
CA THR A 105 12.97 -24.96 -9.41
C THR A 105 12.99 -26.15 -10.37
N LYS A 106 13.45 -27.32 -9.91
CA LYS A 106 13.53 -28.57 -10.66
C LYS A 106 12.48 -29.60 -10.25
N LEU A 107 11.65 -29.29 -9.27
CA LEU A 107 10.65 -30.21 -8.72
C LEU A 107 9.29 -30.02 -9.39
N ARG A 108 8.55 -31.12 -9.51
CA ARG A 108 7.13 -31.11 -9.89
C ARG A 108 6.28 -30.54 -8.78
N HIS A 109 5.10 -30.06 -9.11
CA HIS A 109 4.16 -29.46 -8.18
C HIS A 109 3.87 -30.37 -6.99
N GLU A 110 3.51 -31.64 -7.24
CA GLU A 110 3.22 -32.62 -6.18
C GLU A 110 4.43 -32.91 -5.29
N GLU A 111 5.65 -32.87 -5.84
CA GLU A 111 6.89 -33.05 -5.08
C GLU A 111 7.11 -31.86 -4.13
N ILE A 112 6.86 -30.63 -4.60
CA ILE A 112 6.93 -29.40 -3.79
C ILE A 112 5.91 -29.43 -2.64
N ILE A 113 4.66 -29.79 -2.95
CA ILE A 113 3.60 -29.88 -1.93
C ILE A 113 3.93 -30.96 -0.90
N SER A 114 4.40 -32.13 -1.35
CA SER A 114 4.82 -33.21 -0.45
C SER A 114 5.97 -32.77 0.45
N LEU A 115 6.95 -32.05 -0.11
CA LEU A 115 8.07 -31.50 0.65
C LEU A 115 7.61 -30.54 1.75
N LEU A 116 6.73 -29.57 1.42
CA LEU A 116 6.18 -28.61 2.39
C LEU A 116 5.27 -29.23 3.46
N LYS A 117 4.61 -30.36 3.16
CA LYS A 117 3.82 -31.09 4.16
C LYS A 117 4.72 -31.81 5.17
N ASN A 118 5.85 -32.33 4.68
CA ASN A 118 6.78 -33.16 5.45
C ASN A 118 7.94 -32.38 6.08
N VAL A 119 8.01 -31.06 5.91
CA VAL A 119 8.98 -30.24 6.66
C VAL A 119 8.75 -30.36 8.16
N GLY A 120 9.87 -30.43 8.89
CA GLY A 120 9.90 -30.48 10.34
C GLY A 120 9.49 -29.16 11.01
N GLU A 121 9.87 -29.03 12.27
CA GLU A 121 9.55 -27.85 13.10
C GLU A 121 10.16 -26.56 12.52
N ARG A 122 11.42 -26.63 12.10
CA ARG A 122 12.16 -25.50 11.55
C ARG A 122 12.10 -25.52 10.02
N VAL A 123 11.60 -24.43 9.44
CA VAL A 123 11.47 -24.25 7.99
C VAL A 123 12.20 -22.98 7.58
N VAL A 124 13.18 -23.13 6.69
CA VAL A 124 13.97 -22.05 6.11
C VAL A 124 13.61 -21.96 4.64
N LEU A 125 13.04 -20.83 4.23
CA LEU A 125 12.65 -20.55 2.86
C LEU A 125 13.63 -19.54 2.25
N GLU A 126 14.20 -19.86 1.09
CA GLU A 126 14.83 -18.84 0.25
C GLU A 126 13.79 -18.29 -0.70
N VAL A 127 13.57 -16.98 -0.64
CA VAL A 127 12.49 -16.29 -1.33
C VAL A 127 13.06 -15.26 -2.28
N GLU A 128 12.64 -15.32 -3.55
CA GLU A 128 12.90 -14.28 -4.54
C GLU A 128 11.67 -13.39 -4.70
N TYR A 129 11.89 -12.08 -4.76
CA TYR A 129 10.82 -11.09 -4.90
C TYR A 129 11.21 -9.95 -5.81
N GLU A 130 10.22 -9.23 -6.31
CA GLU A 130 10.43 -8.03 -7.11
C GLU A 130 10.82 -6.87 -6.20
N LEU A 131 11.96 -6.26 -6.49
CA LEU A 131 12.45 -5.08 -5.80
C LEU A 131 11.45 -3.93 -5.98
N PRO A 132 11.22 -3.11 -4.94
CA PRO A 132 10.45 -1.88 -5.10
C PRO A 132 11.01 -1.03 -6.24
N PRO A 133 10.19 -0.19 -6.89
CA PRO A 133 10.69 0.74 -7.89
C PRO A 133 11.82 1.58 -7.30
N SER A 134 12.82 1.90 -8.12
CA SER A 134 13.80 2.93 -7.77
C SER A 134 13.04 4.22 -7.46
N ALA A 135 13.59 5.04 -6.54
CA ALA A 135 12.93 6.24 -6.03
C ALA A 135 12.23 7.04 -7.14
N PRO A 136 11.04 7.61 -6.87
CA PRO A 136 10.27 8.35 -7.86
C PRO A 136 11.13 9.48 -8.41
N ASP A 137 11.15 9.63 -9.74
CA ASP A 137 11.77 10.76 -10.40
C ASP A 137 11.15 12.06 -9.84
N SER A 138 11.96 13.12 -9.74
CA SER A 138 11.60 14.42 -9.15
C SER A 138 10.42 15.15 -9.82
N THR A 139 9.77 14.53 -10.81
CA THR A 139 8.58 14.99 -11.53
C THR A 139 7.26 14.41 -10.98
N SER A 140 7.31 13.58 -9.91
CA SER A 140 6.20 12.72 -9.48
C SER A 140 4.98 13.42 -8.85
N GLY A 141 4.88 14.76 -8.83
CA GLY A 141 3.71 15.45 -8.27
C GLY A 141 3.38 15.05 -6.82
N VAL A 142 4.40 14.69 -6.05
CA VAL A 142 4.31 14.28 -4.64
C VAL A 142 5.37 14.99 -3.80
N ILE A 143 5.05 15.21 -2.53
CA ILE A 143 5.97 15.72 -1.49
C ILE A 143 6.14 14.60 -0.46
N SER A 144 7.37 14.19 -0.21
CA SER A 144 7.66 13.24 0.86
C SER A 144 7.71 13.96 2.21
N LYS A 145 7.01 13.42 3.21
CA LYS A 145 7.01 13.88 4.59
C LYS A 145 7.53 12.77 5.50
N THR A 146 8.08 13.14 6.65
CA THR A 146 8.57 12.20 7.65
C THR A 146 7.74 12.28 8.92
N MET A 147 7.49 11.14 9.57
CA MET A 147 6.88 11.09 10.89
C MET A 147 7.38 9.91 11.71
N GLU A 148 7.12 9.94 13.01
CA GLU A 148 7.36 8.82 13.91
C GLU A 148 6.04 8.12 14.25
N ILE A 149 6.07 6.79 14.28
CA ILE A 149 4.97 5.94 14.71
C ILE A 149 5.45 4.98 15.79
N CYS A 150 4.64 4.75 16.81
CA CYS A 150 4.92 3.76 17.84
C CYS A 150 4.12 2.49 17.56
N LEU A 151 4.80 1.36 17.38
CA LEU A 151 4.17 0.06 17.18
C LEU A 151 4.49 -0.90 18.32
N HIS A 152 3.52 -1.75 18.63
CA HIS A 152 3.66 -2.82 19.61
C HIS A 152 3.67 -4.17 18.89
N LYS A 153 4.73 -4.97 19.07
CA LYS A 153 4.86 -6.29 18.45
C LYS A 153 3.69 -7.19 18.82
N GLU A 154 3.27 -8.00 17.85
CA GLU A 154 2.34 -9.10 18.09
C GLU A 154 3.05 -10.42 17.80
N GLY A 155 3.59 -11.05 18.86
CA GLY A 155 4.52 -12.16 18.69
C GLY A 155 5.91 -11.63 18.33
N THR A 156 6.32 -11.80 17.07
CA THR A 156 7.67 -11.45 16.59
C THR A 156 7.68 -10.38 15.50
N SER A 157 6.53 -9.82 15.14
CA SER A 157 6.41 -8.89 14.02
C SER A 157 5.53 -7.69 14.34
N PHE A 158 5.63 -6.66 13.50
CA PHE A 158 4.83 -5.44 13.56
C PHE A 158 3.67 -5.42 12.55
N GLY A 159 3.39 -6.53 11.86
CA GLY A 159 2.26 -6.60 10.92
C GLY A 159 2.52 -5.98 9.56
N PHE A 160 3.76 -5.90 9.09
CA PHE A 160 4.07 -5.39 7.75
C PHE A 160 5.25 -6.12 7.10
N VAL A 161 5.24 -6.20 5.77
CA VAL A 161 6.31 -6.78 4.96
C VAL A 161 7.17 -5.66 4.38
N MET A 162 8.47 -5.70 4.63
CA MET A 162 9.46 -4.75 4.10
C MET A 162 10.28 -5.38 2.98
N ARG A 163 10.63 -4.60 1.95
CA ARG A 163 11.49 -5.01 0.83
C ARG A 163 12.47 -3.90 0.47
N GLY A 164 13.51 -4.23 -0.30
CA GLY A 164 14.57 -3.28 -0.68
C GLY A 164 15.75 -3.32 0.30
N GLY A 165 16.45 -2.20 0.46
CA GLY A 165 17.71 -2.10 1.20
C GLY A 165 18.93 -1.91 0.29
N SER A 166 20.06 -1.60 0.91
CA SER A 166 21.34 -1.51 0.21
C SER A 166 21.77 -2.89 -0.34
N HIS A 167 22.45 -2.86 -1.47
CA HIS A 167 22.96 -4.05 -2.14
C HIS A 167 24.33 -3.73 -2.77
N GLU A 168 25.21 -4.73 -2.85
CA GLU A 168 26.56 -4.58 -3.45
C GLU A 168 26.47 -4.04 -4.89
N ASP A 169 25.60 -4.64 -5.70
CA ASP A 169 25.17 -4.06 -6.96
C ASP A 169 24.31 -2.80 -6.71
N TRP A 170 24.87 -1.62 -6.96
CA TRP A 170 24.15 -0.33 -6.87
C TRP A 170 22.82 -0.33 -7.63
N ASN A 171 22.77 -0.96 -8.81
CA ASN A 171 21.57 -1.05 -9.64
C ASN A 171 20.40 -1.80 -8.97
N LYS A 172 20.67 -2.62 -7.94
CA LYS A 172 19.68 -3.34 -7.13
C LYS A 172 19.40 -2.68 -5.79
N SER A 173 20.17 -1.66 -5.41
CA SER A 173 19.91 -0.91 -4.20
C SER A 173 18.56 -0.19 -4.32
N ARG A 174 17.73 -0.32 -3.28
CA ARG A 174 16.41 0.31 -3.20
C ARG A 174 16.19 0.86 -1.79
N PRO A 175 15.34 1.88 -1.61
CA PRO A 175 14.87 2.23 -0.28
C PRO A 175 14.19 1.01 0.38
N LEU A 176 14.18 0.98 1.72
CA LEU A 176 13.43 -0.01 2.47
C LEU A 176 11.96 0.38 2.46
N VAL A 177 11.16 -0.30 1.63
CA VAL A 177 9.75 0.02 1.39
C VAL A 177 8.84 -1.01 2.03
N VAL A 178 7.78 -0.54 2.68
CA VAL A 178 6.66 -1.37 3.13
C VAL A 178 5.84 -1.78 1.90
N THR A 179 5.72 -3.08 1.67
CA THR A 179 5.02 -3.62 0.49
C THR A 179 3.65 -4.19 0.82
N TYR A 180 3.44 -4.55 2.08
CA TYR A 180 2.17 -5.08 2.57
C TYR A 180 2.01 -4.76 4.05
N VAL A 181 0.78 -4.48 4.46
CA VAL A 181 0.39 -4.31 5.86
C VAL A 181 -0.71 -5.34 6.14
N ARG A 182 -0.49 -6.21 7.13
CA ARG A 182 -1.40 -7.30 7.47
C ARG A 182 -2.65 -6.73 8.16
N PRO A 183 -3.87 -6.99 7.62
CA PRO A 183 -5.11 -6.56 8.24
C PRO A 183 -5.23 -7.06 9.69
N GLY A 184 -5.59 -6.16 10.60
CA GLY A 184 -5.67 -6.41 12.05
C GLY A 184 -4.33 -6.52 12.78
N GLY A 185 -3.19 -6.50 12.06
CA GLY A 185 -1.86 -6.49 12.67
C GLY A 185 -1.52 -5.16 13.34
N PRO A 186 -0.38 -5.06 14.05
CA PRO A 186 -0.01 -3.83 14.78
C PRO A 186 0.05 -2.57 13.90
N ALA A 187 0.72 -2.64 12.75
CA ALA A 187 0.80 -1.53 11.80
C ALA A 187 -0.57 -1.10 11.25
N ASP A 188 -1.47 -2.05 11.00
CA ASP A 188 -2.82 -1.75 10.52
C ASP A 188 -3.66 -1.06 11.61
N ARG A 189 -3.53 -1.52 12.86
CA ARG A 189 -4.23 -0.94 14.03
C ARG A 189 -3.74 0.47 14.38
N GLU A 190 -2.45 0.76 14.21
CA GLU A 190 -1.92 2.13 14.33
C GLU A 190 -2.41 3.01 13.17
N GLY A 191 -2.46 2.42 11.97
CA GLY A 191 -3.21 2.93 10.83
C GLY A 191 -2.51 3.97 9.96
N SER A 192 -1.35 4.50 10.39
CA SER A 192 -0.58 5.49 9.65
C SER A 192 0.34 4.85 8.60
N LEU A 193 0.87 3.65 8.89
CA LEU A 193 1.71 2.89 7.97
C LEU A 193 0.89 2.28 6.82
N LYS A 194 1.34 2.48 5.58
CA LYS A 194 0.72 1.96 4.36
C LYS A 194 1.78 1.39 3.39
N PRO A 195 1.37 0.47 2.49
CA PRO A 195 2.23 0.06 1.40
C PRO A 195 2.69 1.25 0.55
N GLY A 196 3.98 1.30 0.23
CA GLY A 196 4.66 2.41 -0.44
C GLY A 196 5.49 3.28 0.50
N ASP A 197 5.22 3.25 1.81
CA ASP A 197 5.99 4.00 2.79
C ASP A 197 7.41 3.46 2.93
N ARG A 198 8.34 4.33 3.29
CA ARG A 198 9.75 3.96 3.49
C ARG A 198 10.08 3.95 4.96
N LEU A 199 10.75 2.89 5.40
CA LEU A 199 11.25 2.77 6.75
C LEU A 199 12.64 3.40 6.83
N MET A 200 12.77 4.46 7.63
CA MET A 200 13.99 5.25 7.74
C MET A 200 14.80 4.92 8.99
N CYS A 201 14.11 4.61 10.10
CA CYS A 201 14.73 4.40 11.41
C CYS A 201 13.88 3.46 12.28
N VAL A 202 14.53 2.73 13.20
CA VAL A 202 13.89 1.91 14.24
C VAL A 202 14.61 2.19 15.56
N ASP A 203 13.90 2.71 16.57
CA ASP A 203 14.44 3.04 17.90
C ASP A 203 15.72 3.91 17.85
N GLY A 204 15.75 4.88 16.94
CA GLY A 204 16.92 5.75 16.73
C GLY A 204 18.05 5.12 15.91
N VAL A 205 17.93 3.86 15.49
CA VAL A 205 18.88 3.20 14.58
C VAL A 205 18.51 3.52 13.13
N PRO A 206 19.33 4.32 12.41
CA PRO A 206 19.05 4.68 11.03
C PRO A 206 19.26 3.49 10.08
N LEU A 207 18.41 3.37 9.06
CA LEU A 207 18.42 2.25 8.12
C LEU A 207 18.80 2.64 6.67
N HIS A 208 19.22 3.89 6.42
CA HIS A 208 19.51 4.40 5.07
C HIS A 208 20.56 3.57 4.29
N SER A 209 21.53 2.97 4.98
CA SER A 209 22.59 2.13 4.39
C SER A 209 22.43 0.65 4.74
N ALA A 210 21.37 0.28 5.46
CA ALA A 210 21.15 -1.10 5.86
C ALA A 210 20.70 -1.93 4.65
N ASN A 211 21.27 -3.12 4.52
CA ASN A 211 20.74 -4.11 3.58
C ASN A 211 19.43 -4.69 4.15
N HIS A 212 18.70 -5.44 3.33
CA HIS A 212 17.43 -6.03 3.72
C HIS A 212 17.53 -6.86 5.03
N ARG A 213 18.59 -7.68 5.14
CA ARG A 213 18.80 -8.60 6.27
C ARG A 213 19.10 -7.84 7.56
N ASP A 214 19.95 -6.83 7.50
CA ASP A 214 20.33 -6.03 8.66
C ASP A 214 19.13 -5.23 9.18
N ALA A 215 18.33 -4.66 8.27
CA ALA A 215 17.09 -3.98 8.64
C ALA A 215 16.08 -4.92 9.34
N LEU A 216 15.93 -6.16 8.84
CA LEU A 216 15.13 -7.18 9.51
C LEU A 216 15.72 -7.57 10.88
N ALA A 217 17.04 -7.64 11.00
CA ALA A 217 17.70 -7.94 12.27
C ALA A 217 17.42 -6.84 13.30
N VAL A 218 17.49 -5.56 12.92
CA VAL A 218 17.12 -4.43 13.79
C VAL A 218 15.67 -4.53 14.23
N LEU A 219 14.73 -4.79 13.31
CA LEU A 219 13.32 -4.99 13.64
C LEU A 219 13.07 -6.19 14.57
N ASN A 220 13.85 -7.26 14.43
CA ASN A 220 13.72 -8.43 15.30
C ASN A 220 14.33 -8.20 16.69
N GLN A 221 15.40 -7.41 16.78
CA GLN A 221 16.13 -7.12 18.02
C GLN A 221 15.49 -6.03 18.88
N CYS A 222 14.64 -5.17 18.32
CA CYS A 222 13.94 -4.16 19.11
C CYS A 222 12.98 -4.77 20.14
N GLY A 223 12.54 -3.95 21.10
CA GLY A 223 11.64 -4.36 22.18
C GLY A 223 10.25 -4.78 21.72
N GLN A 224 9.35 -4.99 22.69
CA GLN A 224 7.93 -5.17 22.39
C GLN A 224 7.29 -3.90 21.85
N GLU A 225 7.78 -2.74 22.28
CA GLU A 225 7.43 -1.43 21.74
C GLU A 225 8.62 -0.92 20.92
N ALA A 226 8.35 -0.35 19.74
CA ALA A 226 9.38 0.30 18.93
C ALA A 226 8.86 1.57 18.28
N LEU A 227 9.72 2.58 18.24
CA LEU A 227 9.50 3.85 17.56
C LEU A 227 10.10 3.77 16.16
N LEU A 228 9.25 3.80 15.14
CA LEU A 228 9.66 3.75 13.74
C LEU A 228 9.57 5.15 13.14
N GLN A 229 10.63 5.59 12.47
CA GLN A 229 10.55 6.79 11.63
C GLN A 229 10.28 6.38 10.19
N ILE A 230 9.20 6.90 9.62
CA ILE A 230 8.76 6.58 8.27
C ILE A 230 8.74 7.82 7.39
N GLU A 231 9.01 7.63 6.11
CA GLU A 231 8.78 8.61 5.05
C GLU A 231 7.59 8.15 4.20
N TYR A 232 6.65 9.07 3.97
CA TYR A 232 5.43 8.83 3.21
C TYR A 232 5.18 9.95 2.21
N ASP A 233 4.54 9.62 1.09
CA ASP A 233 4.28 10.57 0.01
C ASP A 233 2.89 11.21 0.14
N VAL A 234 2.85 12.53 -0.06
CA VAL A 234 1.63 13.35 -0.15
C VAL A 234 1.49 13.88 -1.57
N SER A 235 0.34 13.68 -2.21
CA SER A 235 0.08 14.21 -3.54
C SER A 235 0.00 15.74 -3.55
N ILE A 236 0.55 16.37 -4.59
CA ILE A 236 0.41 17.81 -4.84
C ILE A 236 -0.81 18.00 -5.74
N MET A 237 -1.82 18.73 -5.27
CA MET A 237 -3.00 19.10 -6.09
C MET A 237 -3.03 20.61 -6.33
N ASP A 238 -2.41 21.05 -7.44
CA ASP A 238 -2.41 22.46 -7.88
C ASP A 238 -3.81 23.01 -8.22
N THR A 239 -4.79 22.13 -8.43
CA THR A 239 -6.17 22.49 -8.75
C THR A 239 -6.96 22.98 -7.54
N VAL A 240 -6.64 22.55 -6.32
CA VAL A 240 -7.39 22.94 -5.12
C VAL A 240 -7.13 24.40 -4.75
N THR A 241 -5.91 24.90 -4.95
CA THR A 241 -5.53 26.27 -4.60
C THR A 241 -6.07 27.33 -5.56
N ASN A 242 -6.48 26.94 -6.78
CA ASN A 242 -6.82 27.88 -7.86
C ASN A 242 -8.31 27.89 -8.23
N VAL A 243 -9.14 27.02 -7.66
CA VAL A 243 -10.58 27.00 -7.96
C VAL A 243 -11.35 27.90 -6.99
N SER A 244 -12.16 28.78 -7.56
CA SER A 244 -13.11 29.62 -6.83
C SER A 244 -14.48 28.92 -6.84
N GLY A 245 -14.79 28.20 -5.76
CA GLY A 245 -16.08 27.53 -5.58
C GLY A 245 -16.01 26.18 -4.85
N PRO A 246 -17.16 25.52 -4.65
CA PRO A 246 -17.23 24.16 -4.11
C PRO A 246 -16.44 23.17 -4.98
N LEU A 247 -15.72 22.27 -4.32
CA LEU A 247 -14.92 21.22 -4.93
C LEU A 247 -15.39 19.86 -4.41
N LEU A 248 -15.69 18.94 -5.33
CA LEU A 248 -15.94 17.55 -4.96
C LEU A 248 -14.61 16.78 -4.95
N VAL A 249 -14.24 16.29 -3.78
CA VAL A 249 -13.05 15.46 -3.56
C VAL A 249 -13.49 14.03 -3.30
N GLU A 250 -13.07 13.11 -4.16
CA GLU A 250 -13.31 11.68 -3.98
C GLU A 250 -12.06 11.00 -3.41
N ILE A 251 -12.16 10.46 -2.21
CA ILE A 251 -11.05 9.90 -1.46
C ILE A 251 -11.24 8.39 -1.34
N ALA A 252 -10.33 7.62 -1.92
CA ALA A 252 -10.30 6.17 -1.74
C ALA A 252 -9.69 5.82 -0.38
N LYS A 253 -10.33 4.90 0.36
CA LYS A 253 -9.84 4.38 1.64
C LYS A 253 -10.12 2.89 1.77
N SER A 254 -9.38 2.22 2.65
CA SER A 254 -9.70 0.83 3.00
C SER A 254 -11.04 0.78 3.78
N PRO A 255 -11.87 -0.25 3.59
CA PRO A 255 -13.09 -0.42 4.38
C PRO A 255 -12.80 -0.38 5.88
N GLY A 256 -13.56 0.40 6.63
CA GLY A 256 -13.36 0.59 8.08
C GLY A 256 -12.19 1.50 8.47
N ALA A 257 -11.36 1.97 7.54
CA ALA A 257 -10.33 2.97 7.84
C ALA A 257 -10.97 4.36 8.05
N ALA A 258 -10.41 5.10 8.99
CA ALA A 258 -10.74 6.50 9.20
C ALA A 258 -10.01 7.39 8.18
N LEU A 259 -10.64 8.49 7.78
CA LEU A 259 -10.04 9.50 6.90
C LEU A 259 -8.89 10.27 7.58
N GLY A 260 -8.92 10.36 8.91
CA GLY A 260 -7.91 11.04 9.73
C GLY A 260 -8.08 12.54 9.80
N ILE A 261 -9.32 13.03 9.80
CA ILE A 261 -9.66 14.43 10.05
C ILE A 261 -10.45 14.57 11.35
N THR A 262 -10.24 15.69 12.04
CA THR A 262 -11.12 16.14 13.12
C THR A 262 -11.93 17.33 12.63
N LEU A 263 -13.21 17.37 13.02
CA LEU A 263 -14.13 18.40 12.62
C LEU A 263 -14.41 19.34 13.79
N THR A 264 -14.67 20.60 13.47
CA THR A 264 -15.20 21.59 14.41
C THR A 264 -16.27 22.44 13.73
N THR A 265 -17.01 23.22 14.51
CA THR A 265 -17.93 24.22 13.97
C THR A 265 -17.26 25.57 13.92
N ALA A 266 -17.48 26.28 12.80
CA ALA A 266 -17.13 27.69 12.68
C ALA A 266 -18.37 28.50 12.29
N THR A 267 -18.32 29.81 12.48
CA THR A 267 -19.37 30.71 11.97
C THR A 267 -18.87 31.38 10.70
N HIS A 268 -19.57 31.18 9.59
CA HIS A 268 -19.30 31.81 8.31
C HIS A 268 -20.56 32.49 7.77
N ARG A 269 -20.51 33.80 7.48
CA ARG A 269 -21.66 34.61 7.03
C ARG A 269 -22.93 34.43 7.91
N ASN A 270 -22.76 34.47 9.24
CA ASN A 270 -23.81 34.24 10.25
C ASN A 270 -24.49 32.86 10.20
N LYS A 271 -23.87 31.87 9.54
CA LYS A 271 -24.30 30.47 9.57
C LYS A 271 -23.25 29.62 10.26
N GLN A 272 -23.69 28.60 11.01
CA GLN A 272 -22.78 27.57 11.48
C GLN A 272 -22.39 26.66 10.31
N VAL A 273 -21.11 26.36 10.21
CA VAL A 273 -20.53 25.49 9.18
C VAL A 273 -19.60 24.48 9.82
N ILE A 274 -19.54 23.29 9.24
CA ILE A 274 -18.58 22.26 9.62
C ILE A 274 -17.26 22.53 8.90
N VAL A 275 -16.16 22.57 9.65
CA VAL A 275 -14.82 22.82 9.11
C VAL A 275 -13.83 21.78 9.61
N ILE A 276 -12.77 21.56 8.84
CA ILE A 276 -11.67 20.68 9.23
C ILE A 276 -10.83 21.40 10.28
N ASP A 277 -10.80 20.89 11.50
CA ASP A 277 -9.97 21.41 12.59
C ASP A 277 -8.52 20.96 12.42
N ARG A 278 -8.31 19.64 12.31
CA ARG A 278 -6.97 19.04 12.16
C ARG A 278 -6.99 17.89 11.17
N ILE A 279 -5.82 17.66 10.59
CA ILE A 279 -5.54 16.50 9.74
C ILE A 279 -4.42 15.70 10.44
N LYS A 280 -4.68 14.42 10.70
CA LYS A 280 -3.68 13.49 11.26
C LYS A 280 -2.58 13.26 10.21
N ALA A 281 -1.32 13.36 10.61
CA ALA A 281 -0.19 13.06 9.72
C ALA A 281 -0.25 11.61 9.19
N ALA A 282 0.13 11.43 7.92
CA ALA A 282 0.05 10.18 7.15
C ALA A 282 -1.34 9.52 7.08
N SER A 283 -2.39 10.26 7.45
CA SER A 283 -3.75 9.83 7.19
C SER A 283 -4.08 9.78 5.71
N VAL A 284 -5.22 9.17 5.37
CA VAL A 284 -5.71 9.14 3.98
C VAL A 284 -5.88 10.57 3.45
N VAL A 285 -6.38 11.48 4.28
CA VAL A 285 -6.57 12.89 3.91
C VAL A 285 -5.24 13.64 3.79
N ASP A 286 -4.28 13.45 4.70
CA ASP A 286 -2.96 14.07 4.55
C ASP A 286 -2.29 13.61 3.24
N ARG A 287 -2.35 12.31 2.93
CA ARG A 287 -1.74 11.72 1.73
C ARG A 287 -2.37 12.19 0.42
N CYS A 288 -3.67 12.49 0.40
CA CYS A 288 -4.31 12.96 -0.82
C CYS A 288 -3.92 14.39 -1.18
N GLY A 289 -3.47 15.21 -0.21
CA GLY A 289 -3.11 16.61 -0.40
C GLY A 289 -4.24 17.53 -0.88
N ALA A 290 -5.48 17.01 -0.98
CA ALA A 290 -6.63 17.74 -1.49
C ALA A 290 -7.30 18.64 -0.44
N LEU A 291 -7.19 18.28 0.84
CA LEU A 291 -7.87 18.97 1.93
C LEU A 291 -6.86 19.60 2.88
N HIS A 292 -7.26 20.74 3.43
CA HIS A 292 -6.46 21.54 4.34
C HIS A 292 -7.26 21.87 5.60
N THR A 293 -6.55 22.14 6.69
CA THR A 293 -7.16 22.64 7.92
C THR A 293 -7.86 23.98 7.65
N GLY A 294 -9.10 24.08 8.10
CA GLY A 294 -9.99 25.23 7.89
C GLY A 294 -10.94 25.07 6.71
N ASP A 295 -10.77 24.07 5.84
CA ASP A 295 -11.69 23.86 4.72
C ASP A 295 -13.10 23.57 5.24
N HIS A 296 -14.10 24.19 4.62
CA HIS A 296 -15.49 23.98 4.98
C HIS A 296 -15.99 22.71 4.30
N ILE A 297 -16.59 21.81 5.06
CA ILE A 297 -17.29 20.67 4.49
C ILE A 297 -18.72 21.11 4.21
N LEU A 298 -19.17 20.93 2.97
CA LEU A 298 -20.52 21.26 2.52
C LEU A 298 -21.40 20.00 2.52
N SER A 299 -20.88 18.89 1.99
CA SER A 299 -21.57 17.61 2.00
C SER A 299 -20.61 16.42 2.16
N ILE A 300 -21.12 15.33 2.74
CA ILE A 300 -20.44 14.04 2.92
C ILE A 300 -21.31 12.97 2.25
N ASP A 301 -20.79 12.31 1.21
CA ASP A 301 -21.50 11.31 0.39
C ASP A 301 -22.88 11.81 -0.09
N GLY A 302 -22.95 13.09 -0.45
CA GLY A 302 -24.18 13.77 -0.90
C GLY A 302 -25.12 14.22 0.23
N THR A 303 -24.80 13.92 1.49
CA THR A 303 -25.55 14.43 2.65
C THR A 303 -25.03 15.81 3.03
N SER A 304 -25.90 16.83 2.96
CA SER A 304 -25.57 18.21 3.34
C SER A 304 -25.24 18.34 4.83
N THR A 305 -24.26 19.19 5.14
CA THR A 305 -23.82 19.48 6.52
C THR A 305 -24.36 20.79 7.09
N GLU A 306 -25.23 21.53 6.38
CA GLU A 306 -25.74 22.86 6.79
C GLU A 306 -26.45 22.87 8.16
N HIS A 307 -26.98 21.73 8.60
CA HIS A 307 -27.65 21.57 9.89
C HIS A 307 -27.07 20.41 10.71
N CYS A 308 -25.93 19.86 10.29
CA CYS A 308 -25.28 18.78 11.02
C CYS A 308 -24.53 19.32 12.23
N SER A 309 -24.68 18.63 13.35
CA SER A 309 -23.73 18.72 14.46
C SER A 309 -22.39 18.10 14.07
N VAL A 310 -21.32 18.46 14.80
CA VAL A 310 -19.99 17.83 14.63
C VAL A 310 -20.07 16.31 14.81
N LEU A 311 -20.90 15.83 15.74
CA LEU A 311 -21.07 14.41 16.00
C LEU A 311 -21.72 13.68 14.80
N GLU A 312 -22.80 14.24 14.25
CA GLU A 312 -23.47 13.69 13.06
C GLU A 312 -22.53 13.69 11.86
N ALA A 313 -21.81 14.79 11.62
CA ALA A 313 -20.83 14.87 10.54
C ALA A 313 -19.70 13.83 10.72
N THR A 314 -19.22 13.63 11.96
CA THR A 314 -18.22 12.60 12.28
C THR A 314 -18.76 11.18 12.05
N GLN A 315 -20.03 10.94 12.38
CA GLN A 315 -20.70 9.66 12.12
C GLN A 315 -20.87 9.40 10.62
N LEU A 316 -21.22 10.43 9.84
CA LEU A 316 -21.27 10.34 8.37
C LEU A 316 -19.91 9.95 7.80
N LEU A 317 -18.82 10.61 8.24
CA LEU A 317 -17.46 10.26 7.83
C LEU A 317 -17.09 8.82 8.19
N ALA A 318 -17.47 8.35 9.38
CA ALA A 318 -17.21 6.98 9.82
C ALA A 318 -18.02 5.94 9.03
N SER A 319 -19.20 6.31 8.53
CA SER A 319 -20.10 5.43 7.76
C SER A 319 -19.73 5.30 6.27
N THR A 320 -18.82 6.16 5.77
CA THR A 320 -18.35 6.12 4.38
C THR A 320 -17.68 4.78 4.05
N SER A 321 -17.85 4.31 2.81
CA SER A 321 -17.37 3.00 2.35
C SER A 321 -15.86 3.00 2.03
N ASP A 322 -15.46 2.29 0.99
CA ASP A 322 -14.15 2.33 0.35
C ASP A 322 -13.87 3.62 -0.43
N GLN A 323 -14.89 4.45 -0.66
CA GLN A 323 -14.74 5.78 -1.28
C GLN A 323 -15.58 6.79 -0.49
N ALA A 324 -14.96 7.89 -0.06
CA ALA A 324 -15.65 9.02 0.56
C ALA A 324 -15.72 10.19 -0.43
N LYS A 325 -16.89 10.78 -0.60
CA LYS A 325 -17.11 11.94 -1.47
C LYS A 325 -17.38 13.16 -0.60
N LEU A 326 -16.42 14.08 -0.57
CA LEU A 326 -16.51 15.30 0.23
C LEU A 326 -16.65 16.49 -0.70
N GLU A 327 -17.75 17.22 -0.57
CA GLU A 327 -17.86 18.53 -1.18
C GLU A 327 -17.32 19.57 -0.21
N ILE A 328 -16.29 20.30 -0.62
CA ILE A 328 -15.57 21.25 0.24
C ILE A 328 -15.51 22.64 -0.37
N LEU A 329 -15.36 23.65 0.50
CA LEU A 329 -15.01 25.00 0.11
C LEU A 329 -13.68 25.38 0.77
N SER A 330 -12.70 25.77 -0.04
CA SER A 330 -11.35 26.05 0.46
C SER A 330 -11.32 27.24 1.42
N ALA A 331 -10.60 27.08 2.53
CA ALA A 331 -10.35 28.13 3.52
C ALA A 331 -9.58 29.34 2.93
N HIS A 332 -8.78 29.12 1.89
CA HIS A 332 -8.03 30.19 1.22
C HIS A 332 -8.95 31.20 0.52
N HIS A 333 -10.16 30.78 0.12
CA HIS A 333 -11.17 31.65 -0.48
C HIS A 333 -12.16 32.25 0.53
N SER A 334 -12.25 31.73 1.75
CA SER A 334 -13.11 32.30 2.79
C SER A 334 -12.52 33.57 3.45
N ARG A 335 -11.26 33.92 3.13
CA ARG A 335 -10.53 35.12 3.61
C ARG A 335 -10.42 36.27 2.60
N LEU A 336 -11.25 36.33 1.55
CA LEU A 336 -11.33 37.57 0.77
C LEU A 336 -12.14 38.61 1.57
N PRO A 337 -11.55 39.75 1.98
CA PRO A 337 -12.35 40.84 2.50
C PRO A 337 -13.21 41.36 1.34
N ASN A 338 -14.53 41.37 1.54
CA ASN A 338 -15.43 42.10 0.66
C ASN A 338 -14.92 43.56 0.61
N LYS A 339 -14.40 43.97 -0.55
CA LYS A 339 -14.27 45.39 -0.89
C LYS A 339 -15.63 45.93 -1.31
#